data_AF-A0A7Y5ECB5-F1
#
_entry.id   AF-A0A7Y5ECB5-F1
#
_cell.length_a   1.000
_cell.length_b   1.000
_cell.length_c   1.000
_cell.angle_alpha   90.00
_cell.angle_beta   90.00
_cell.angle_gamma   90.00
#
_symmetry.space_group_name_H-M   'P 1'
#
loop_
_entity.id
_entity.type
_entity.pdbx_description
1 polymer ?
#
loop_
_entity_poly.entity_id
_entity_poly.type
_entity_poly.pdbx_seq_one_letter_code
_entity_poly.pdbx_strand_id
1 'polypeptide(L)'
;MKKSTATPAPLPVPLWRQQLHYRLKEGALIAVGALCLYLWMALLTYDTSDPGFSHTSNIDQVQNAAGRAGAYFADILFMVLGYFAYIFPLLLGIKTWQIFRQRHQPWDWSGWLFSWRLIGLVFLVLSGAALAHIHFHPPASLPFSAGGALGESLGELARSLLNVQGSTLMFIALFLFGLTVFTDLSWFKVMDMTGKITLDLFELVQGAANRWWEARNERKRLEAQLREDEPVFKAPAAAAEKREPAKPPLRERIFKREEAPAQPAAPREPTLAREPVVPREPTLAREPMVQREQPAAPTIVPPAPAQARAPEPSKRVMKEKQAPLFVDSAVEGTLPPISILDPAEQKKIEYSPESLASVGQLLEIKLKEFGVEVAVDSIHPGPVITRYEIQPAAGVKVSRISNLAKDLARSIAVTSVRVVEVIPGKTTVGIEIPNENRQMVRFSEVLATPQYDEQKSPVTLALGHDIGGKPVITDLAKMPHLLVAGTTGSGKSVGVNAMILSILFKSSPEDARLIMIDPKMLELSIYEGIPHLLCPVVTDMKDAANALRWSVAEMERRYKLMAAMGVRNLAGF
;
A
#
# COMPACT_ATOMS: atom_id res chain seq x y z
N MET A 1 -6.16 29.66 -49.24
CA MET A 1 -6.34 30.56 -48.07
C MET A 1 -7.69 30.27 -47.41
N LYS A 2 -7.72 29.35 -46.44
CA LYS A 2 -8.88 29.14 -45.55
C LYS A 2 -8.48 29.67 -44.17
N LYS A 3 -9.20 30.69 -43.68
CA LYS A 3 -8.97 31.30 -42.38
C LYS A 3 -9.29 30.29 -41.27
N SER A 4 -8.29 29.94 -40.48
CA SER A 4 -8.44 29.19 -39.23
C SER A 4 -9.19 30.06 -38.22
N THR A 5 -10.37 29.62 -37.80
CA THR A 5 -11.11 30.22 -36.69
C THR A 5 -10.54 29.65 -35.39
N ALA A 6 -9.57 30.35 -34.81
CA ALA A 6 -9.08 30.06 -33.47
C ALA A 6 -10.20 30.32 -32.44
N THR A 7 -10.54 29.30 -31.66
CA THR A 7 -11.44 29.42 -30.50
C THR A 7 -10.76 30.30 -29.44
N PRO A 8 -11.41 31.35 -28.90
CA PRO A 8 -10.78 32.22 -27.91
C PRO A 8 -10.54 31.44 -26.59
N ALA A 9 -9.37 31.66 -25.99
CA ALA A 9 -9.03 31.14 -24.67
C ALA A 9 -10.05 31.60 -23.62
N PRO A 10 -10.45 30.74 -22.66
CA PRO A 10 -11.39 31.12 -21.61
C PRO A 10 -10.83 32.26 -20.78
N LEU A 11 -11.63 33.34 -20.61
CA LEU A 11 -11.27 34.50 -19.81
C LEU A 11 -10.98 34.08 -18.35
N PRO A 12 -9.96 34.67 -17.69
CA PRO A 12 -9.66 34.36 -16.30
C PRO A 12 -10.86 34.71 -15.42
N VAL A 13 -11.37 33.71 -14.67
CA VAL A 13 -12.43 33.92 -13.70
C VAL A 13 -11.96 34.94 -12.65
N PRO A 14 -12.74 36.00 -12.38
CA PRO A 14 -12.29 37.06 -11.50
C PRO A 14 -12.19 36.58 -10.05
N LEU A 15 -11.14 37.01 -9.33
CA LEU A 15 -10.76 36.55 -7.99
C LEU A 15 -11.90 36.64 -6.95
N TRP A 16 -12.80 37.62 -7.08
CA TRP A 16 -13.97 37.77 -6.20
C TRP A 16 -14.95 36.60 -6.31
N ARG A 17 -15.09 35.98 -7.49
CA ARG A 17 -15.93 34.78 -7.66
C ARG A 17 -15.35 33.61 -6.90
N GLN A 18 -14.03 33.43 -6.90
CA GLN A 18 -13.38 32.34 -6.15
C GLN A 18 -13.56 32.56 -4.64
N GLN A 19 -13.35 33.79 -4.15
CA GLN A 19 -13.54 34.12 -2.73
C GLN A 19 -15.00 33.96 -2.26
N LEU A 20 -15.98 34.30 -3.11
CA LEU A 20 -17.40 34.16 -2.78
C LEU A 20 -17.79 32.71 -2.45
N HIS A 21 -17.27 31.73 -3.18
CA HIS A 21 -17.55 30.32 -2.91
C HIS A 21 -17.02 29.88 -1.55
N TYR A 22 -15.82 30.32 -1.16
CA TYR A 22 -15.27 30.01 0.16
C TYR A 22 -16.06 30.68 1.28
N ARG A 23 -16.47 31.94 1.11
CA ARG A 23 -17.29 32.65 2.10
C ARG A 23 -18.68 32.04 2.26
N LEU A 24 -19.29 31.57 1.17
CA LEU A 24 -20.56 30.83 1.23
C LEU A 24 -20.41 29.49 1.97
N LYS A 25 -19.29 28.78 1.78
CA LYS A 25 -18.99 27.55 2.55
C LYS A 25 -18.81 27.81 4.04
N GLU A 26 -18.07 28.86 4.38
CA GLU A 26 -17.86 29.27 5.77
C GLU A 26 -19.18 29.71 6.41
N GLY A 27 -20.02 30.46 5.68
CA GLY A 27 -21.37 30.82 6.12
C GLY A 27 -22.27 29.59 6.32
N ALA A 28 -22.24 28.64 5.38
CA ALA A 28 -22.99 27.39 5.50
C ALA A 28 -22.51 26.53 6.68
N LEU A 29 -21.21 26.49 6.95
CA LEU A 29 -20.63 25.80 8.11
C LEU A 29 -21.19 26.39 9.42
N ILE A 30 -21.16 27.71 9.56
CA ILE A 30 -21.65 28.41 10.77
C ILE A 30 -23.16 28.18 10.92
N ALA A 31 -23.94 28.31 9.84
CA ALA A 31 -25.38 28.12 9.87
C ALA A 31 -25.77 26.68 10.27
N VAL A 32 -25.16 25.66 9.65
CA VAL A 32 -25.43 24.25 9.97
C VAL A 32 -24.97 23.90 11.38
N GLY A 33 -23.82 24.43 11.81
CA GLY A 33 -23.32 24.24 13.18
C GLY A 33 -24.22 24.89 14.23
N ALA A 34 -24.70 26.11 13.99
CA ALA A 34 -25.64 26.79 14.89
C ALA A 34 -26.98 26.04 14.97
N LEU A 35 -27.52 25.56 13.84
CA LEU A 35 -28.72 24.74 13.82
C LEU A 35 -28.54 23.43 14.60
N CYS A 36 -27.38 22.78 14.47
CA CYS A 36 -27.03 21.58 15.21
C CYS A 36 -27.05 21.82 16.73
N LEU A 37 -26.42 22.90 17.19
CA LEU A 37 -26.38 23.26 18.62
C LEU A 37 -27.78 23.62 19.13
N TYR A 38 -28.56 24.35 18.34
CA TYR A 38 -29.94 24.71 18.68
C TYR A 38 -30.83 23.47 18.85
N LEU A 39 -30.73 22.49 17.95
CA LEU A 39 -31.48 21.24 18.06
C LEU A 39 -31.02 20.37 19.24
N TRP A 40 -29.72 20.31 19.53
CA TRP A 40 -29.23 19.63 20.73
C TRP A 40 -29.78 20.27 22.00
N MET A 41 -29.75 21.60 22.07
CA MET A 41 -30.30 22.37 23.18
C MET A 41 -31.80 22.10 23.34
N ALA A 42 -32.57 22.15 22.24
CA ALA A 42 -34.01 21.89 22.24
C ALA A 42 -34.36 20.47 22.72
N LEU A 43 -33.67 19.44 22.23
CA LEU A 43 -33.98 18.03 22.52
C LEU A 43 -33.45 17.54 23.88
N LEU A 44 -32.34 18.10 24.39
CA LEU A 44 -31.79 17.73 25.70
C LEU A 44 -32.51 18.43 26.86
N THR A 45 -33.04 19.63 26.62
CA THR A 45 -33.80 20.41 27.62
C THR A 45 -35.31 20.32 27.40
N TYR A 46 -35.76 19.25 26.74
CA TYR A 46 -37.18 18.99 26.55
C TYR A 46 -37.86 18.65 27.88
N ASP A 47 -38.98 19.30 28.14
CA ASP A 47 -39.82 19.09 29.31
C ASP A 47 -41.29 19.07 28.87
N THR A 48 -42.09 18.15 29.44
CA THR A 48 -43.52 17.98 29.11
C THR A 48 -44.41 19.09 29.68
N SER A 49 -43.85 19.99 30.49
CA SER A 49 -44.57 21.15 31.00
C SER A 49 -44.49 22.35 30.05
N ASP A 50 -43.53 22.36 29.12
CA ASP A 50 -43.38 23.43 28.14
C ASP A 50 -44.47 23.40 27.05
N PRO A 51 -44.78 24.54 26.38
CA PRO A 51 -45.82 24.57 25.38
C PRO A 51 -45.42 23.75 24.14
N GLY A 52 -46.29 22.82 23.73
CA GLY A 52 -46.07 21.91 22.61
C GLY A 52 -47.28 21.76 21.70
N PHE A 53 -47.12 20.98 20.64
CA PHE A 53 -48.20 20.60 19.74
C PHE A 53 -49.06 19.47 20.34
N SER A 54 -48.43 18.56 21.09
CA SER A 54 -49.10 17.39 21.68
C SER A 54 -49.88 17.71 22.97
N HIS A 55 -49.54 18.81 23.65
CA HIS A 55 -50.17 19.24 24.89
C HIS A 55 -50.18 20.77 25.00
N THR A 56 -51.27 21.31 25.53
CA THR A 56 -51.38 22.75 25.80
C THR A 56 -50.94 23.03 27.23
N SER A 57 -49.89 23.82 27.42
CA SER A 57 -49.46 24.31 28.73
C SER A 57 -49.54 25.83 28.79
N ASN A 58 -49.85 26.35 29.98
CA ASN A 58 -50.09 27.77 30.21
C ASN A 58 -49.05 28.33 31.19
N ILE A 59 -47.77 28.14 30.86
CA ILE A 59 -46.64 28.59 31.67
C ILE A 59 -46.08 29.89 31.09
N ASP A 60 -45.88 30.90 31.94
CA ASP A 60 -45.37 32.21 31.53
C ASP A 60 -43.92 32.13 31.00
N GLN A 61 -43.08 31.28 31.61
CA GLN A 61 -41.68 31.09 31.26
C GLN A 61 -41.39 29.64 30.86
N VAL A 62 -40.81 29.45 29.67
CA VAL A 62 -40.44 28.15 29.11
C VAL A 62 -39.10 27.68 29.69
N GLN A 63 -39.04 26.41 30.10
CA GLN A 63 -37.86 25.75 30.67
C GLN A 63 -36.85 25.34 29.60
N ASN A 64 -37.33 25.00 28.39
CA ASN A 64 -36.48 24.66 27.26
C ASN A 64 -35.48 25.78 26.96
N ALA A 65 -34.19 25.45 26.96
CA ALA A 65 -33.12 26.41 26.75
C ALA A 65 -33.11 27.00 25.33
N ALA A 66 -33.75 26.32 24.37
CA ALA A 66 -33.97 26.82 23.01
C ALA A 66 -35.23 27.70 22.89
N GLY A 67 -35.88 28.01 24.01
CA GLY A 67 -37.08 28.85 24.12
C GLY A 67 -38.34 28.16 23.60
N ARG A 68 -39.42 28.95 23.45
CA ARG A 68 -40.73 28.47 22.98
C ARG A 68 -40.63 27.67 21.67
N ALA A 69 -39.95 28.21 20.66
CA ALA A 69 -39.80 27.54 19.38
C ALA A 69 -39.08 26.18 19.53
N GLY A 70 -38.06 26.10 20.37
CA GLY A 70 -37.33 24.87 20.66
C GLY A 70 -38.20 23.80 21.31
N ALA A 71 -39.03 24.19 22.28
CA ALA A 71 -40.01 23.29 22.91
C ALA A 71 -40.97 22.68 21.88
N TYR A 72 -41.56 23.51 20.99
CA TYR A 72 -42.43 23.03 19.91
C TYR A 72 -41.70 22.08 18.95
N PHE A 73 -40.49 22.41 18.52
CA PHE A 73 -39.72 21.53 17.63
C PHE A 73 -39.36 20.20 18.29
N ALA A 74 -38.94 20.23 19.56
CA ALA A 74 -38.63 19.02 20.30
C ALA A 74 -39.87 18.15 20.50
N ASP A 75 -41.00 18.74 20.88
CA ASP A 75 -42.28 18.04 21.04
C ASP A 75 -42.72 17.35 19.75
N ILE A 76 -42.73 18.05 18.62
CA ILE A 76 -43.09 17.47 17.31
C ILE A 76 -42.14 16.33 16.95
N LEU A 77 -40.83 16.51 17.13
CA LEU A 77 -39.85 15.49 16.79
C LEU A 77 -40.00 14.23 17.68
N PHE A 78 -40.20 14.40 18.98
CA PHE A 78 -40.44 13.28 19.90
C PHE A 78 -41.79 12.61 19.64
N MET A 79 -42.84 13.36 19.33
CA MET A 79 -44.14 12.81 18.96
C MET A 79 -44.06 11.95 17.70
N VAL A 80 -43.34 12.41 16.66
CA VAL A 80 -43.27 11.73 15.36
C VAL A 80 -42.27 10.57 15.37
N LEU A 81 -41.11 10.74 16.01
CA LEU A 81 -39.94 9.85 15.86
C LEU A 81 -39.40 9.29 17.19
N GLY A 82 -39.93 9.72 18.33
CA GLY A 82 -39.46 9.28 19.65
C GLY A 82 -37.97 9.53 19.85
N TYR A 83 -37.26 8.57 20.42
CA TYR A 83 -35.82 8.65 20.63
C TYR A 83 -35.01 8.86 19.36
N PHE A 84 -35.55 8.47 18.20
CA PHE A 84 -34.84 8.64 16.95
C PHE A 84 -34.74 10.13 16.54
N ALA A 85 -35.44 11.04 17.21
CA ALA A 85 -35.26 12.50 17.06
C ALA A 85 -33.80 12.96 17.26
N TYR A 86 -33.02 12.28 18.12
CA TYR A 86 -31.60 12.61 18.34
C TYR A 86 -30.71 12.37 17.12
N ILE A 87 -31.20 11.67 16.08
CA ILE A 87 -30.42 11.46 14.86
C ILE A 87 -30.15 12.78 14.12
N PHE A 88 -31.09 13.74 14.12
CA PHE A 88 -30.93 14.99 13.36
C PHE A 88 -29.75 15.84 13.86
N PRO A 89 -29.65 16.19 15.15
CA PRO A 89 -28.49 16.94 15.62
C PRO A 89 -27.20 16.13 15.47
N LEU A 90 -27.22 14.80 15.59
CA LEU A 90 -26.05 13.96 15.33
C LEU A 90 -25.58 14.04 13.87
N LEU A 91 -26.49 13.88 12.90
CA LEU A 91 -26.16 13.95 11.47
C LEU A 91 -25.73 15.36 11.05
N LEU A 92 -26.36 16.41 11.60
CA LEU A 92 -25.93 17.80 11.38
C LEU A 92 -24.55 18.06 11.96
N GLY A 93 -24.22 17.49 13.12
CA GLY A 93 -22.87 17.56 13.70
C GLY A 93 -21.83 16.89 12.81
N ILE A 94 -22.11 15.68 12.30
CA ILE A 94 -21.26 14.99 11.33
C ILE A 94 -21.10 15.82 10.06
N LYS A 95 -22.18 16.40 9.53
CA LYS A 95 -22.14 17.27 8.33
C LYS A 95 -21.33 18.54 8.57
N THR A 96 -21.48 19.18 9.73
CA THR A 96 -20.68 20.35 10.14
C THR A 96 -19.19 19.99 10.14
N TRP A 97 -18.83 18.84 10.73
CA TRP A 97 -17.46 18.35 10.74
C TRP A 97 -16.93 18.02 9.33
N GLN A 98 -17.75 17.42 8.47
CA GLN A 98 -17.41 17.14 7.08
C GLN A 98 -17.15 18.44 6.29
N ILE A 99 -18.04 19.43 6.41
CA ILE A 99 -17.89 20.75 5.76
C ILE A 99 -16.62 21.44 6.27
N PHE A 100 -16.34 21.37 7.58
CA PHE A 100 -15.12 21.94 8.16
C PHE A 100 -13.85 21.29 7.60
N ARG A 101 -13.77 19.95 7.55
CA ARG A 101 -12.63 19.23 6.97
C ARG A 101 -12.44 19.51 5.49
N GLN A 102 -13.53 19.73 4.75
CA GLN A 102 -13.52 19.95 3.29
C GLN A 102 -13.59 21.43 2.90
N ARG A 103 -13.39 22.36 3.85
CA ARG A 103 -13.55 23.81 3.63
C ARG A 103 -12.69 24.39 2.51
N HIS A 104 -11.54 23.77 2.22
CA HIS A 104 -10.60 24.20 1.18
C HIS A 104 -10.81 23.51 -0.19
N GLN A 105 -11.76 22.59 -0.30
CA GLN A 105 -12.12 21.98 -1.59
C GLN A 105 -13.18 22.84 -2.30
N PRO A 106 -13.31 22.81 -3.64
CA PRO A 106 -14.39 23.51 -4.36
C PRO A 106 -15.78 22.94 -4.00
N TRP A 107 -16.85 23.73 -4.15
CA TRP A 107 -18.23 23.30 -3.86
C TRP A 107 -18.80 22.56 -5.08
N ASP A 108 -18.76 21.23 -5.06
CA ASP A 108 -19.28 20.41 -6.15
C ASP A 108 -20.69 19.89 -5.76
N TRP A 109 -21.74 20.66 -6.04
CA TRP A 109 -23.13 20.24 -5.78
C TRP A 109 -23.66 19.37 -6.92
N SER A 110 -24.05 18.14 -6.59
CA SER A 110 -24.77 17.27 -7.52
C SER A 110 -26.16 16.98 -6.99
N GLY A 111 -27.18 17.46 -7.70
CA GLY A 111 -28.58 17.25 -7.32
C GLY A 111 -28.95 15.77 -7.22
N TRP A 112 -28.36 14.93 -8.10
CA TRP A 112 -28.57 13.48 -8.08
C TRP A 112 -28.08 12.81 -6.79
N LEU A 113 -26.85 13.10 -6.35
CA LEU A 113 -26.34 12.54 -5.08
C LEU A 113 -27.11 13.08 -3.88
N PHE A 114 -27.57 14.34 -3.94
CA PHE A 114 -28.44 14.89 -2.90
C PHE A 114 -29.76 14.11 -2.78
N SER A 115 -30.42 13.79 -3.91
CA SER A 115 -31.63 12.97 -3.93
C SER A 115 -31.40 11.57 -3.37
N TRP A 116 -30.29 10.93 -3.75
CA TRP A 116 -29.96 9.59 -3.25
C TRP A 116 -29.73 9.58 -1.74
N ARG A 117 -29.01 10.59 -1.22
CA ARG A 117 -28.82 10.77 0.23
C ARG A 117 -30.12 11.08 0.95
N LEU A 118 -31.04 11.83 0.34
CA LEU A 118 -32.35 12.09 0.93
C LEU A 118 -33.16 10.79 1.08
N ILE A 119 -33.12 9.91 0.07
CA ILE A 119 -33.73 8.58 0.14
C ILE A 119 -33.10 7.76 1.27
N GLY A 120 -31.76 7.77 1.37
CA GLY A 120 -31.04 7.11 2.46
C GLY A 120 -31.44 7.64 3.85
N LEU A 121 -31.60 8.96 3.99
CA LEU A 121 -32.06 9.60 5.23
C LEU A 121 -33.47 9.13 5.61
N VAL A 122 -34.38 9.05 4.63
CA VAL A 122 -35.76 8.56 4.88
C VAL A 122 -35.73 7.12 5.38
N PHE A 123 -34.99 6.23 4.72
CA PHE A 123 -34.86 4.84 5.19
C PHE A 123 -34.26 4.78 6.59
N LEU A 124 -33.18 5.51 6.85
CA LEU A 124 -32.51 5.57 8.15
C LEU A 124 -33.46 6.01 9.27
N VAL A 125 -34.26 7.06 9.02
CA VAL A 125 -35.21 7.62 9.99
C VAL A 125 -36.37 6.68 10.25
N LEU A 126 -37.00 6.14 9.21
CA LEU A 126 -38.15 5.26 9.36
C LEU A 126 -37.77 3.93 10.02
N SER A 127 -36.67 3.31 9.60
CA SER A 127 -36.22 2.04 10.19
C SER A 127 -35.68 2.23 11.60
N GLY A 128 -35.01 3.35 11.89
CA GLY A 128 -34.51 3.68 13.21
C GLY A 128 -35.64 3.92 14.21
N ALA A 129 -36.66 4.68 13.81
CA ALA A 129 -37.87 4.89 14.61
C ALA A 129 -38.62 3.57 14.86
N ALA A 130 -38.78 2.72 13.84
CA ALA A 130 -39.43 1.42 14.00
C ALA A 130 -38.65 0.47 14.92
N LEU A 131 -37.31 0.42 14.80
CA LEU A 131 -36.47 -0.35 15.73
C LEU A 131 -36.55 0.18 17.16
N ALA A 132 -36.59 1.51 17.33
CA ALA A 132 -36.74 2.14 18.63
C ALA A 132 -38.05 1.69 19.29
N HIS A 133 -39.16 1.67 18.56
CA HIS A 133 -40.44 1.19 19.06
C HIS A 133 -40.43 -0.31 19.42
N ILE A 134 -39.78 -1.16 18.62
CA ILE A 134 -39.77 -2.62 18.86
C ILE A 134 -38.93 -3.00 20.09
N HIS A 135 -37.81 -2.32 20.34
CA HIS A 135 -36.81 -2.74 21.33
C HIS A 135 -36.70 -1.86 22.57
N PHE A 136 -37.18 -0.62 22.53
CA PHE A 136 -37.07 0.31 23.66
C PHE A 136 -38.44 0.58 24.28
N HIS A 137 -38.45 0.67 25.61
CA HIS A 137 -39.63 1.04 26.37
C HIS A 137 -39.66 2.57 26.57
N PRO A 138 -40.80 3.23 26.30
CA PRO A 138 -40.91 4.68 26.50
C PRO A 138 -40.93 5.02 28.00
N PRO A 139 -40.11 5.97 28.48
CA PRO A 139 -40.26 6.59 29.78
C PRO A 139 -41.49 7.49 29.80
N ALA A 140 -42.01 7.77 31.00
CA ALA A 140 -43.18 8.63 31.20
C ALA A 140 -43.01 10.07 30.68
N SER A 141 -41.77 10.50 30.40
CA SER A 141 -41.45 11.82 29.86
C SER A 141 -41.60 11.93 28.34
N LEU A 142 -41.74 10.82 27.61
CA LEU A 142 -41.98 10.87 26.16
C LEU A 142 -43.48 11.06 25.88
N PRO A 143 -43.84 11.90 24.89
CA PRO A 143 -45.24 12.16 24.55
C PRO A 143 -45.94 10.97 23.89
N PHE A 144 -45.19 10.00 23.37
CA PHE A 144 -45.71 8.82 22.68
C PHE A 144 -44.80 7.60 22.94
N SER A 145 -44.69 6.67 21.99
CA SER A 145 -43.78 5.54 22.12
C SER A 145 -42.30 5.88 21.86
N ALA A 146 -41.41 4.93 22.16
CA ALA A 146 -39.97 5.07 21.99
C ALA A 146 -39.55 5.37 20.53
N GLY A 147 -40.37 5.00 19.54
CA GLY A 147 -40.18 5.33 18.12
C GLY A 147 -41.11 6.42 17.59
N GLY A 148 -41.91 7.06 18.46
CA GLY A 148 -42.95 8.00 18.06
C GLY A 148 -44.05 7.35 17.21
N ALA A 149 -44.98 8.18 16.73
CA ALA A 149 -46.14 7.74 15.97
C ALA A 149 -45.78 6.98 14.68
N LEU A 150 -44.71 7.40 13.98
CA LEU A 150 -44.26 6.72 12.76
C LEU A 150 -43.61 5.36 13.07
N GLY A 151 -42.75 5.31 14.09
CA GLY A 151 -42.08 4.07 14.47
C GLY A 151 -43.05 3.01 14.99
N GLU A 152 -44.07 3.44 15.73
CA GLU A 152 -45.15 2.57 16.19
C GLU A 152 -45.96 1.99 15.04
N SER A 153 -46.47 2.85 14.16
CA SER A 153 -47.28 2.42 13.01
C SER A 153 -46.52 1.42 12.12
N LEU A 154 -45.25 1.72 11.80
CA LEU A 154 -44.40 0.84 10.99
C LEU A 154 -43.98 -0.42 11.74
N GLY A 155 -43.66 -0.30 13.03
CA GLY A 155 -43.22 -1.39 13.88
C GLY A 155 -44.32 -2.40 14.17
N GLU A 156 -45.55 -1.96 14.39
CA GLU A 156 -46.73 -2.82 14.54
C GLU A 156 -47.08 -3.52 13.22
N LEU A 157 -47.11 -2.78 12.11
CA LEU A 157 -47.34 -3.35 10.79
C LEU A 157 -46.33 -4.46 10.49
N ALA A 158 -45.04 -4.19 10.69
CA ALA A 158 -43.98 -5.17 10.44
C ALA A 158 -44.06 -6.37 11.40
N ARG A 159 -44.38 -6.16 12.68
CA ARG A 159 -44.57 -7.26 13.64
C ARG A 159 -45.75 -8.14 13.27
N SER A 160 -46.84 -7.56 12.73
CA SER A 160 -48.00 -8.31 12.26
C SER A 160 -47.69 -9.18 11.04
N LEU A 161 -46.80 -8.72 10.15
CA LEU A 161 -46.43 -9.41 8.91
C LEU A 161 -45.30 -10.43 9.08
N LEU A 162 -44.28 -10.08 9.87
CA LEU A 162 -42.98 -10.78 9.89
C LEU A 162 -42.57 -11.30 11.27
N ASN A 163 -43.40 -11.17 12.30
CA ASN A 163 -43.06 -11.36 13.72
C ASN A 163 -41.91 -10.44 14.22
N VAL A 164 -41.62 -10.46 15.53
CA VAL A 164 -40.63 -9.53 16.14
C VAL A 164 -39.22 -9.75 15.60
N GLN A 165 -38.81 -11.01 15.42
CA GLN A 165 -37.48 -11.35 14.93
C GLN A 165 -37.31 -10.95 13.46
N GLY A 166 -38.31 -11.25 12.61
CA GLY A 166 -38.29 -10.89 11.20
C GLY A 166 -38.38 -9.38 10.97
N SER A 167 -39.23 -8.66 11.72
CA SER A 167 -39.32 -7.20 11.65
C SER A 167 -38.01 -6.53 12.07
N THR A 168 -37.35 -7.05 13.10
CA THR A 168 -36.05 -6.54 13.56
C THR A 168 -34.97 -6.70 12.49
N LEU A 169 -34.86 -7.88 11.89
CA LEU A 169 -33.87 -8.14 10.84
C LEU A 169 -34.10 -7.23 9.62
N MET A 170 -35.35 -7.09 9.18
CA MET A 170 -35.73 -6.22 8.07
C MET A 170 -35.35 -4.76 8.36
N PHE A 171 -35.71 -4.23 9.53
CA PHE A 171 -35.39 -2.84 9.84
C PHE A 171 -33.90 -2.61 10.11
N ILE A 172 -33.15 -3.58 10.64
CA ILE A 172 -31.68 -3.48 10.71
C ILE A 172 -31.10 -3.39 9.29
N ALA A 173 -31.55 -4.24 8.36
CA ALA A 173 -31.08 -4.19 6.98
C ALA A 173 -31.38 -2.84 6.30
N LEU A 174 -32.62 -2.33 6.44
CA LEU A 174 -33.01 -1.02 5.92
C LEU A 174 -32.26 0.13 6.61
N PHE A 175 -31.98 0.02 7.90
CA PHE A 175 -31.21 0.98 8.67
C PHE A 175 -29.76 1.06 8.17
N LEU A 176 -29.11 -0.09 8.01
CA LEU A 176 -27.74 -0.16 7.50
C LEU A 176 -27.68 0.34 6.05
N PHE A 177 -28.66 -0.04 5.21
CA PHE A 177 -28.77 0.49 3.86
C PHE A 177 -28.91 2.03 3.85
N GLY A 178 -29.86 2.57 4.62
CA GLY A 178 -30.07 4.01 4.76
C GLY A 178 -28.82 4.73 5.26
N LEU A 179 -28.14 4.17 6.27
CA LEU A 179 -26.89 4.71 6.80
C LEU A 179 -25.81 4.76 5.73
N THR A 180 -25.62 3.69 4.95
CA THR A 180 -24.59 3.63 3.90
C THR A 180 -24.83 4.64 2.80
N VAL A 181 -26.08 4.77 2.35
CA VAL A 181 -26.48 5.71 1.30
C VAL A 181 -26.37 7.16 1.78
N PHE A 182 -26.70 7.45 3.04
CA PHE A 182 -26.65 8.81 3.57
C PHE A 182 -25.22 9.32 3.81
N THR A 183 -24.37 8.46 4.35
CA THR A 183 -23.03 8.83 4.86
C THR A 183 -21.89 8.63 3.85
N ASP A 184 -22.15 7.96 2.72
CA ASP A 184 -21.13 7.45 1.78
C ASP A 184 -20.05 6.62 2.49
N LEU A 185 -20.45 5.84 3.50
CA LEU A 185 -19.55 4.96 4.24
C LEU A 185 -19.03 3.83 3.35
N SER A 186 -17.70 3.70 3.28
CA SER A 186 -17.06 2.49 2.76
C SER A 186 -16.91 1.48 3.90
N TRP A 187 -17.58 0.33 3.80
CA TRP A 187 -17.48 -0.75 4.78
C TRP A 187 -16.05 -1.26 4.96
N PHE A 188 -15.25 -1.28 3.88
CA PHE A 188 -13.83 -1.64 3.98
C PHE A 188 -13.06 -0.68 4.89
N LYS A 189 -13.30 0.63 4.74
CA LYS A 189 -12.66 1.64 5.60
C LYS A 189 -13.11 1.53 7.06
N VAL A 190 -14.38 1.20 7.29
CA VAL A 190 -14.87 0.95 8.65
C VAL A 190 -14.17 -0.28 9.24
N MET A 191 -14.13 -1.40 8.50
CA MET A 191 -13.47 -2.62 8.92
C MET A 191 -11.99 -2.40 9.23
N ASP A 192 -11.26 -1.71 8.36
CA ASP A 192 -9.84 -1.39 8.56
C ASP A 192 -9.62 -0.50 9.79
N MET A 193 -10.47 0.51 9.97
CA MET A 193 -10.38 1.41 11.13
C MET A 193 -10.69 0.68 12.43
N THR A 194 -11.74 -0.14 12.45
CA THR A 194 -12.08 -0.96 13.61
C THR A 194 -10.98 -1.97 13.90
N GLY A 195 -10.43 -2.62 12.86
CA GLY A 195 -9.32 -3.55 12.98
C GLY A 195 -8.08 -2.89 13.56
N LYS A 196 -7.73 -1.71 13.06
CA LYS A 196 -6.63 -0.92 13.61
C LYS A 196 -6.86 -0.54 15.07
N ILE A 197 -8.03 0.00 15.42
CA ILE A 197 -8.35 0.35 16.82
C ILE A 197 -8.27 -0.88 17.73
N THR A 198 -8.76 -2.04 17.27
CA THR A 198 -8.68 -3.27 18.06
C THR A 198 -7.24 -3.75 18.24
N LEU A 199 -6.39 -3.64 17.22
CA LEU A 199 -4.97 -4.00 17.30
C LEU A 199 -4.21 -3.00 18.18
N ASP A 200 -4.41 -1.71 18.00
CA ASP A 200 -3.80 -0.65 18.82
C ASP A 200 -4.19 -0.82 20.30
N LEU A 201 -5.46 -1.15 20.58
CA LEU A 201 -5.93 -1.43 21.94
C LEU A 201 -5.29 -2.71 22.50
N PHE A 202 -5.18 -3.76 21.69
CA PHE A 202 -4.54 -5.00 22.08
C PHE A 202 -3.05 -4.80 22.40
N GLU A 203 -2.33 -4.06 21.57
CA GLU A 203 -0.93 -3.68 21.80
C GLU A 203 -0.76 -2.81 23.05
N LEU A 204 -1.68 -1.88 23.30
CA LEU A 204 -1.66 -1.04 24.49
C LEU A 204 -1.86 -1.86 25.78
N VAL A 205 -2.80 -2.80 25.76
CA VAL A 205 -3.06 -3.71 26.88
C VAL A 205 -1.89 -4.67 27.08
N GLN A 206 -1.36 -5.26 26.01
CA GLN A 206 -0.23 -6.19 26.08
C GLN A 206 1.05 -5.47 26.56
N GLY A 207 1.30 -4.25 26.08
CA GLY A 207 2.41 -3.41 26.54
C GLY A 207 2.26 -2.99 28.00
N ALA A 208 1.05 -2.68 28.47
CA ALA A 208 0.80 -2.39 29.87
C ALA A 208 1.00 -3.63 30.76
N ALA A 209 0.55 -4.80 30.32
CA ALA A 209 0.74 -6.07 31.02
C ALA A 209 2.23 -6.46 31.12
N ASN A 210 2.99 -6.33 30.04
CA ASN A 210 4.43 -6.61 30.03
C ASN A 210 5.20 -5.67 30.96
N ARG A 211 4.94 -4.35 30.91
CA ARG A 211 5.55 -3.38 31.82
C ARG A 211 5.23 -3.68 33.29
N TRP A 212 4.00 -4.11 33.57
CA TRP A 212 3.58 -4.50 34.92
C TRP A 212 4.30 -5.77 35.40
N TRP A 213 4.48 -6.77 34.53
CA TRP A 213 5.23 -7.99 34.85
C TRP A 213 6.73 -7.74 35.03
N GLU A 214 7.35 -6.91 34.19
CA GLU A 214 8.76 -6.53 34.29
C GLU A 214 9.05 -5.79 35.60
N ALA A 215 8.24 -4.78 35.94
CA ALA A 215 8.37 -4.04 37.21
C ALA A 215 8.23 -4.95 38.44
N ARG A 216 7.40 -6.00 38.35
CA ARG A 216 7.24 -6.98 39.42
C ARG A 216 8.47 -7.90 39.55
N ASN A 217 9.08 -8.28 38.42
CA ASN A 217 10.28 -9.11 38.40
C ASN A 217 11.52 -8.35 38.88
N GLU A 218 11.64 -7.06 38.53
CA GLU A 218 12.70 -6.18 39.04
C GLU A 218 12.62 -6.00 40.56
N ARG A 219 11.42 -5.76 41.11
CA ARG A 219 11.20 -5.69 42.56
C ARG A 219 11.66 -6.96 43.28
N LYS A 220 11.35 -8.14 42.73
CA LYS A 220 11.81 -9.42 43.29
C LYS A 220 13.34 -9.59 43.22
N ARG A 221 13.99 -9.09 42.17
CA ARG A 221 15.46 -9.14 42.03
C ARG A 221 16.16 -8.19 42.99
N LEU A 222 15.63 -6.99 43.17
CA LEU A 222 16.10 -6.02 44.16
C LEU A 222 15.93 -6.54 45.58
N GLU A 223 14.77 -7.14 45.91
CA GLU A 223 14.55 -7.78 47.21
C GLU A 223 15.50 -8.97 47.44
N ALA A 224 15.82 -9.75 46.41
CA ALA A 224 16.78 -10.85 46.51
C ALA A 224 18.21 -10.33 46.72
N GLN A 225 18.61 -9.26 46.05
CA GLN A 225 19.93 -8.62 46.22
C GLN A 225 20.08 -8.00 47.62
N LEU A 226 19.06 -7.28 48.09
CA LEU A 226 19.04 -6.72 49.45
C LEU A 226 19.08 -7.79 50.54
N ARG A 227 18.60 -9.01 50.23
CA ARG A 227 18.64 -10.16 51.15
C ARG A 227 19.97 -10.92 51.13
N GLU A 228 20.78 -10.77 50.07
CA GLU A 228 22.16 -11.26 50.03
C GLU A 228 23.15 -10.29 50.69
N ASP A 229 22.86 -8.98 50.67
CA ASP A 229 23.70 -7.94 51.28
C ASP A 229 23.46 -7.71 52.78
N GLU A 230 22.56 -8.45 53.43
CA GLU A 230 22.34 -8.34 54.87
C GLU A 230 23.37 -9.19 55.64
N PRO A 231 24.36 -8.60 56.35
CA PRO A 231 25.29 -9.36 57.16
C PRO A 231 24.57 -9.98 58.36
N VAL A 232 24.67 -11.30 58.50
CA VAL A 232 24.19 -12.04 59.69
C VAL A 232 24.99 -11.60 60.92
N PHE A 233 24.54 -10.55 61.59
CA PHE A 233 25.08 -10.13 62.87
C PHE A 233 24.30 -10.84 64.00
N LYS A 234 24.85 -11.95 64.48
CA LYS A 234 24.52 -12.50 65.79
C LYS A 234 25.13 -11.59 66.85
N ALA A 235 24.30 -11.01 67.72
CA ALA A 235 24.77 -10.42 68.98
C ALA A 235 23.68 -10.49 70.08
N PRO A 236 24.09 -10.51 71.35
CA PRO A 236 23.51 -11.38 72.37
C PRO A 236 22.42 -10.72 73.22
N ALA A 237 21.63 -11.58 73.87
CA ALA A 237 20.62 -11.22 74.85
C ALA A 237 21.24 -10.51 76.07
N ALA A 238 20.74 -9.33 76.40
CA ALA A 238 20.92 -8.68 77.69
C ALA A 238 19.62 -7.99 78.14
N ALA A 239 19.02 -8.61 79.16
CA ALA A 239 18.13 -8.17 80.23
C ALA A 239 17.33 -6.84 80.17
N ALA A 240 16.03 -7.01 80.48
CA ALA A 240 15.13 -6.15 81.28
C ALA A 240 14.75 -4.78 80.68
N GLU A 241 13.51 -4.30 80.72
CA GLU A 241 12.39 -4.53 81.62
C GLU A 241 11.09 -3.94 80.98
N LYS A 242 9.94 -4.46 81.42
CA LYS A 242 8.60 -3.83 81.49
C LYS A 242 7.54 -4.13 80.41
N ARG A 243 6.69 -5.09 80.83
CA ARG A 243 5.24 -4.96 81.11
C ARG A 243 4.27 -5.19 79.96
N GLU A 244 3.79 -6.43 79.94
CA GLU A 244 2.42 -6.88 79.65
C GLU A 244 1.31 -5.88 80.08
N PRO A 245 0.15 -5.88 79.38
CA PRO A 245 -0.89 -6.84 79.77
C PRO A 245 -1.65 -7.54 78.63
N ALA A 246 -1.81 -8.85 78.83
CA ALA A 246 -3.09 -9.59 78.84
C ALA A 246 -3.93 -9.74 77.55
N LYS A 247 -3.90 -10.97 77.02
CA LYS A 247 -5.08 -11.66 76.45
C LYS A 247 -6.03 -12.09 77.58
N PRO A 248 -7.29 -12.47 77.30
CA PRO A 248 -7.64 -13.90 77.32
C PRO A 248 -8.73 -14.28 76.27
N PRO A 249 -9.30 -15.51 76.20
CA PRO A 249 -8.73 -16.56 75.36
C PRO A 249 -9.78 -17.44 74.60
N LEU A 250 -9.27 -18.47 73.92
CA LEU A 250 -9.84 -19.82 73.69
C LEU A 250 -11.15 -20.03 72.87
N ARG A 251 -11.02 -20.81 71.78
CA ARG A 251 -11.70 -22.09 71.47
C ARG A 251 -11.41 -22.43 70.00
N GLU A 252 -10.49 -23.31 69.65
CA GLU A 252 -10.46 -24.77 69.77
C GLU A 252 -11.58 -25.52 69.00
N ARG A 253 -11.13 -26.46 68.14
CA ARG A 253 -11.84 -27.50 67.35
C ARG A 253 -12.38 -27.01 66.00
N ILE A 254 -12.14 -27.68 64.86
CA ILE A 254 -12.34 -29.11 64.58
C ILE A 254 -11.37 -29.63 63.50
N PHE A 255 -10.84 -30.83 63.77
CA PHE A 255 -10.39 -31.96 62.91
C PHE A 255 -10.21 -31.73 61.38
N LYS A 256 -9.01 -31.93 60.82
CA LYS A 256 -8.31 -33.21 60.49
C LYS A 256 -8.91 -33.89 59.25
N ARG A 257 -8.12 -33.95 58.15
CA ARG A 257 -7.63 -35.19 57.51
C ARG A 257 -6.92 -34.91 56.15
N GLU A 258 -5.68 -35.43 56.06
CA GLU A 258 -4.87 -35.91 54.89
C GLU A 258 -4.79 -35.01 53.63
N GLU A 259 -3.65 -34.79 52.95
CA GLU A 259 -2.40 -35.54 52.77
C GLU A 259 -1.30 -34.55 52.33
N ALA A 260 -0.03 -34.80 52.69
CA ALA A 260 1.11 -33.91 52.46
C ALA A 260 2.02 -34.41 51.31
N PRO A 261 2.67 -33.51 50.55
CA PRO A 261 3.89 -33.81 49.81
C PRO A 261 5.13 -33.31 50.55
N ALA A 262 6.24 -34.05 50.47
CA ALA A 262 7.55 -33.65 50.99
C ALA A 262 8.66 -33.82 49.94
N GLN A 263 9.49 -32.80 49.81
CA GLN A 263 10.90 -32.84 49.36
C GLN A 263 11.78 -32.50 50.60
N PRO A 264 13.12 -32.32 50.55
CA PRO A 264 14.15 -32.59 49.52
C PRO A 264 15.41 -33.29 50.08
N ALA A 265 16.40 -33.61 49.24
CA ALA A 265 17.84 -33.34 49.44
C ALA A 265 18.72 -34.08 48.41
N ALA A 266 19.80 -33.40 47.99
CA ALA A 266 20.75 -33.81 46.96
C ALA A 266 21.79 -34.86 47.44
N PRO A 267 22.47 -35.58 46.51
CA PRO A 267 23.27 -36.77 46.81
C PRO A 267 24.80 -36.56 46.69
N ARG A 268 25.57 -37.45 47.33
CA ARG A 268 27.01 -37.70 47.12
C ARG A 268 27.23 -39.06 46.42
N GLU A 269 28.16 -39.06 45.47
CA GLU A 269 29.19 -40.05 45.04
C GLU A 269 29.32 -41.40 45.80
N PRO A 270 29.94 -42.50 45.24
CA PRO A 270 31.26 -42.42 44.56
C PRO A 270 31.69 -43.48 43.49
N THR A 271 32.79 -43.12 42.79
CA THR A 271 33.97 -43.90 42.31
C THR A 271 33.88 -45.13 41.39
N LEU A 272 34.67 -45.08 40.29
CA LEU A 272 35.83 -45.96 39.94
C LEU A 272 36.30 -45.58 38.51
N ALA A 273 37.38 -44.80 38.31
CA ALA A 273 38.82 -45.14 38.29
C ALA A 273 39.37 -45.66 36.93
N ARG A 274 40.20 -44.85 36.25
CA ARG A 274 41.65 -45.07 35.95
C ARG A 274 42.18 -44.31 34.71
N GLU A 275 42.92 -43.22 35.01
CA GLU A 275 44.24 -42.73 34.55
C GLU A 275 44.73 -42.67 33.06
N PRO A 276 45.70 -41.75 32.76
CA PRO A 276 45.88 -41.09 31.46
C PRO A 276 47.20 -41.44 30.73
N VAL A 277 47.30 -41.13 29.42
CA VAL A 277 48.57 -41.16 28.66
C VAL A 277 48.68 -39.98 27.68
N VAL A 278 49.87 -39.38 27.68
CA VAL A 278 50.44 -38.19 27.00
C VAL A 278 50.74 -38.46 25.49
N PRO A 279 50.92 -37.43 24.62
CA PRO A 279 50.69 -37.52 23.18
C PRO A 279 51.91 -37.96 22.34
N ARG A 280 51.64 -38.44 21.12
CA ARG A 280 52.63 -38.70 20.07
C ARG A 280 52.13 -38.16 18.71
N GLU A 281 52.87 -37.22 18.12
CA GLU A 281 52.95 -37.05 16.66
C GLU A 281 54.03 -38.01 16.09
N PRO A 282 54.28 -38.03 14.77
CA PRO A 282 53.51 -38.72 13.75
C PRO A 282 54.37 -39.83 13.09
N THR A 283 53.73 -40.82 12.46
CA THR A 283 54.47 -41.74 11.57
C THR A 283 53.77 -41.85 10.22
N LEU A 284 54.52 -41.39 9.22
CA LEU A 284 54.45 -41.68 7.80
C LEU A 284 53.69 -42.96 7.44
N ALA A 285 52.48 -42.80 6.90
CA ALA A 285 51.86 -43.79 6.04
C ALA A 285 51.58 -43.13 4.68
N ARG A 286 52.29 -43.63 3.68
CA ARG A 286 52.09 -43.32 2.27
C ARG A 286 50.77 -43.93 1.83
N GLU A 287 49.79 -43.10 1.52
CA GLU A 287 48.66 -43.46 0.66
C GLU A 287 48.80 -42.77 -0.70
N PRO A 288 48.35 -43.42 -1.78
CA PRO A 288 48.83 -43.16 -3.12
C PRO A 288 48.29 -41.83 -3.67
N MET A 289 49.12 -41.19 -4.49
CA MET A 289 48.78 -40.06 -5.32
C MET A 289 47.56 -40.41 -6.20
N VAL A 290 46.37 -40.02 -5.74
CA VAL A 290 45.30 -39.68 -6.68
C VAL A 290 45.76 -38.39 -7.35
N GLN A 291 45.98 -38.47 -8.66
CA GLN A 291 46.25 -37.31 -9.49
C GLN A 291 45.22 -36.23 -9.16
N ARG A 292 45.70 -35.12 -8.58
CA ARG A 292 44.96 -33.88 -8.52
C ARG A 292 44.69 -33.50 -9.97
N GLU A 293 43.48 -33.75 -10.46
CA GLU A 293 42.96 -33.00 -11.60
C GLU A 293 43.13 -31.52 -11.23
N GLN A 294 43.96 -30.82 -11.99
CA GLN A 294 44.03 -29.38 -11.92
C GLN A 294 42.60 -28.85 -12.08
N PRO A 295 42.13 -27.89 -11.24
CA PRO A 295 40.90 -27.19 -11.53
C PRO A 295 40.98 -26.68 -12.96
N ALA A 296 40.08 -27.14 -13.83
CA ALA A 296 39.98 -26.64 -15.18
C ALA A 296 39.89 -25.11 -15.10
N ALA A 297 40.72 -24.41 -15.87
CA ALA A 297 40.65 -22.95 -15.91
C ALA A 297 39.20 -22.53 -16.23
N PRO A 298 38.68 -21.48 -15.56
CA PRO A 298 37.30 -21.05 -15.77
C PRO A 298 37.07 -20.83 -17.26
N THR A 299 35.98 -21.40 -17.78
CA THR A 299 35.68 -21.25 -19.20
C THR A 299 35.19 -19.82 -19.40
N ILE A 300 36.10 -18.95 -19.85
CA ILE A 300 35.71 -17.65 -20.37
C ILE A 300 34.91 -17.96 -21.61
N VAL A 301 33.59 -17.83 -21.53
CA VAL A 301 32.78 -17.81 -22.73
C VAL A 301 33.06 -16.43 -23.30
N PRO A 302 33.86 -16.29 -24.38
CA PRO A 302 33.98 -15.00 -25.02
C PRO A 302 32.56 -14.52 -25.28
N PRO A 303 32.28 -13.21 -25.13
CA PRO A 303 31.01 -12.69 -25.61
C PRO A 303 30.91 -13.21 -27.03
N ALA A 304 29.82 -13.95 -27.33
CA ALA A 304 29.68 -14.70 -28.58
C ALA A 304 30.33 -13.87 -29.69
N PRO A 305 31.33 -14.42 -30.43
CA PRO A 305 32.27 -13.62 -31.18
C PRO A 305 31.54 -12.49 -31.88
N ALA A 306 32.14 -11.31 -31.86
CA ALA A 306 31.70 -10.11 -32.58
C ALA A 306 31.72 -10.30 -34.12
N GLN A 307 31.34 -11.49 -34.59
CA GLN A 307 30.69 -11.83 -35.84
C GLN A 307 29.16 -11.95 -35.70
N ALA A 308 28.55 -11.60 -34.55
CA ALA A 308 27.27 -10.92 -34.65
C ALA A 308 27.55 -9.63 -35.43
N ARG A 309 27.33 -9.68 -36.75
CA ARG A 309 27.10 -8.48 -37.57
C ARG A 309 26.27 -7.56 -36.69
N ALA A 310 26.66 -6.27 -36.59
CA ALA A 310 25.77 -5.25 -36.06
C ALA A 310 24.36 -5.60 -36.55
N PRO A 311 23.37 -5.77 -35.63
CA PRO A 311 22.09 -6.42 -35.95
C PRO A 311 21.66 -5.91 -37.31
N GLU A 312 21.51 -6.84 -38.28
CA GLU A 312 21.36 -6.44 -39.67
C GLU A 312 20.26 -5.36 -39.72
N PRO A 313 20.61 -4.15 -40.18
CA PRO A 313 19.72 -3.01 -40.02
C PRO A 313 18.39 -3.37 -40.66
N SER A 314 17.30 -3.12 -39.93
CA SER A 314 15.98 -3.52 -40.37
C SER A 314 15.65 -2.98 -41.76
N LYS A 315 14.72 -3.64 -42.46
CA LYS A 315 14.29 -3.25 -43.82
C LYS A 315 13.85 -1.78 -43.85
N ARG A 316 13.23 -1.30 -42.76
CA ARG A 316 12.87 0.11 -42.59
C ARG A 316 14.09 1.04 -42.58
N VAL A 317 15.12 0.74 -41.80
CA VAL A 317 16.34 1.58 -41.74
C VAL A 317 17.04 1.63 -43.10
N MET A 318 17.07 0.51 -43.83
CA MET A 318 17.64 0.50 -45.19
C MET A 318 16.82 1.35 -46.16
N LYS A 319 15.49 1.33 -46.06
CA LYS A 319 14.58 2.14 -46.88
C LYS A 319 14.70 3.64 -46.57
N GLU A 320 14.78 4.01 -45.30
CA GLU A 320 14.92 5.40 -44.86
C GLU A 320 16.25 6.02 -45.30
N LYS A 321 17.35 5.24 -45.33
CA LYS A 321 18.65 5.69 -45.86
C LYS A 321 18.66 5.95 -47.38
N GLN A 322 17.70 5.38 -48.12
CA GLN A 322 17.61 5.50 -49.57
C GLN A 322 16.61 6.58 -50.04
N ALA A 323 15.98 7.32 -49.12
CA ALA A 323 15.06 8.39 -49.48
C ALA A 323 15.81 9.62 -50.06
N PRO A 324 15.33 10.23 -51.16
CA PRO A 324 16.00 11.37 -51.79
C PRO A 324 15.95 12.62 -50.91
N LEU A 325 17.03 13.42 -50.96
CA LEU A 325 17.37 14.57 -50.10
C LEU A 325 16.33 15.72 -50.05
N PHE A 326 15.25 15.66 -50.84
CA PHE A 326 14.34 16.79 -51.09
C PHE A 326 12.86 16.48 -50.86
N VAL A 327 12.53 15.43 -50.11
CA VAL A 327 11.15 15.20 -49.65
C VAL A 327 11.11 15.57 -48.18
N ASP A 328 10.35 16.62 -47.82
CA ASP A 328 10.05 16.94 -46.42
C ASP A 328 9.44 15.69 -45.78
N SER A 329 10.27 14.96 -45.03
CA SER A 329 9.95 13.65 -44.43
C SER A 329 8.98 13.74 -43.26
N ALA A 330 8.34 14.90 -43.09
CA ALA A 330 7.31 15.19 -42.10
C ALA A 330 5.97 15.44 -42.80
N VAL A 331 5.57 14.52 -43.69
CA VAL A 331 4.20 14.52 -44.20
C VAL A 331 3.27 14.18 -43.05
N GLU A 332 2.33 15.08 -42.76
CA GLU A 332 1.33 14.93 -41.70
C GLU A 332 0.62 13.57 -41.85
N GLY A 333 0.72 12.72 -40.82
CA GLY A 333 0.16 11.35 -40.83
C GLY A 333 1.14 10.22 -41.17
N THR A 334 2.41 10.52 -41.49
CA THR A 334 3.45 9.50 -41.65
C THR A 334 4.23 9.25 -40.35
N LEU A 335 4.78 8.04 -40.18
CA LEU A 335 5.59 7.70 -39.01
C LEU A 335 6.94 8.44 -39.06
N PRO A 336 7.46 8.90 -37.90
CA PRO A 336 8.74 9.60 -37.86
C PRO A 336 9.89 8.66 -38.28
N PRO A 337 10.89 9.17 -39.04
CA PRO A 337 12.04 8.37 -39.45
C PRO A 337 13.01 8.16 -38.27
N ILE A 338 13.63 6.99 -38.18
CA ILE A 338 14.56 6.62 -37.09
C ILE A 338 15.81 7.53 -37.10
N SER A 339 16.11 8.15 -38.25
CA SER A 339 17.23 9.08 -38.43
C SER A 339 17.18 10.35 -37.56
N ILE A 340 16.04 10.68 -36.94
CA ILE A 340 15.97 11.81 -35.99
C ILE A 340 16.65 11.51 -34.66
N LEU A 341 16.94 10.24 -34.38
CA LEU A 341 17.58 9.80 -33.14
C LEU A 341 19.10 9.80 -33.29
N ASP A 342 19.80 10.06 -32.18
CA ASP A 342 21.26 10.00 -32.14
C ASP A 342 21.77 8.60 -32.55
N PRO A 343 22.76 8.49 -33.44
CA PRO A 343 23.32 7.21 -33.86
C PRO A 343 24.10 6.54 -32.71
N ALA A 344 24.20 5.21 -32.78
CA ALA A 344 24.99 4.42 -31.83
C ALA A 344 26.50 4.73 -31.94
N GLU A 345 27.16 4.95 -30.81
CA GLU A 345 28.62 5.14 -30.76
C GLU A 345 29.34 3.79 -30.95
N GLN A 346 30.24 3.68 -31.93
CA GLN A 346 30.98 2.44 -32.24
C GLN A 346 32.14 2.15 -31.26
N LYS A 347 31.94 2.26 -29.95
CA LYS A 347 32.99 1.94 -28.97
C LYS A 347 32.97 0.44 -28.64
N LYS A 348 33.66 -0.36 -29.45
CA LYS A 348 34.02 -1.73 -29.06
C LYS A 348 35.03 -1.66 -27.91
N ILE A 349 34.54 -1.84 -26.69
CA ILE A 349 35.41 -2.11 -25.54
C ILE A 349 35.68 -3.61 -25.56
N GLU A 350 36.89 -3.99 -25.92
CA GLU A 350 37.37 -5.36 -25.80
C GLU A 350 37.93 -5.56 -24.40
N TYR A 351 37.32 -6.47 -23.63
CA TYR A 351 37.85 -6.89 -22.35
C TYR A 351 38.93 -7.93 -22.60
N SER A 352 40.14 -7.73 -22.07
CA SER A 352 41.18 -8.75 -22.15
C SER A 352 40.75 -9.98 -21.33
N PRO A 353 40.91 -11.22 -21.86
CA PRO A 353 40.57 -12.42 -21.12
C PRO A 353 41.31 -12.53 -19.78
N GLU A 354 42.54 -12.00 -19.73
CA GLU A 354 43.37 -11.97 -18.53
C GLU A 354 42.77 -11.08 -17.43
N SER A 355 42.24 -9.90 -17.79
CA SER A 355 41.58 -9.01 -16.82
C SER A 355 40.27 -9.61 -16.30
N LEU A 356 39.51 -10.31 -17.13
CA LEU A 356 38.30 -11.01 -16.69
C LEU A 356 38.63 -12.18 -15.75
N ALA A 357 39.66 -12.95 -16.08
CA ALA A 357 40.13 -14.05 -15.24
C ALA A 357 40.65 -13.56 -13.88
N SER A 358 41.38 -12.44 -13.85
CA SER A 358 41.93 -11.89 -12.60
C SER A 358 40.84 -11.42 -11.65
N VAL A 359 39.77 -10.80 -12.16
CA VAL A 359 38.59 -10.45 -11.35
C VAL A 359 37.86 -11.70 -10.85
N GLY A 360 37.78 -12.75 -11.67
CA GLY A 360 37.23 -14.05 -11.26
C GLY A 360 38.02 -14.68 -10.10
N GLN A 361 39.35 -14.71 -10.19
CA GLN A 361 40.22 -15.19 -9.11
C GLN A 361 40.10 -14.34 -7.84
N LEU A 362 40.05 -13.02 -8.00
CA LEU A 362 39.86 -12.09 -6.89
C LEU A 362 38.53 -12.36 -6.17
N LEU A 363 37.45 -12.65 -6.91
CA LEU A 363 36.15 -12.99 -6.35
C LEU A 363 36.19 -14.27 -5.52
N GLU A 364 36.88 -15.32 -5.97
CA GLU A 364 37.08 -16.55 -5.18
C GLU A 364 37.84 -16.28 -3.89
N ILE A 365 38.93 -15.51 -3.96
CA ILE A 365 39.73 -15.12 -2.79
C ILE A 365 38.88 -14.35 -1.78
N LYS A 366 38.11 -13.35 -2.24
CA LYS A 366 37.29 -12.51 -1.36
C LYS A 366 36.13 -13.28 -0.73
N LEU A 367 35.44 -14.13 -1.48
CA LEU A 367 34.39 -14.97 -0.88
C LEU A 367 34.96 -15.96 0.14
N LYS A 368 36.16 -16.50 -0.11
CA LYS A 368 36.87 -17.36 0.83
C LYS A 368 37.24 -16.62 2.13
N GLU A 369 37.66 -15.36 2.05
CA GLU A 369 37.90 -14.50 3.24
C GLU A 369 36.65 -14.36 4.12
N PHE A 370 35.45 -14.35 3.52
CA PHE A 370 34.16 -14.35 4.24
C PHE A 370 33.67 -15.75 4.67
N GLY A 371 34.50 -16.77 4.50
CA GLY A 371 34.23 -18.16 4.85
C GLY A 371 33.23 -18.85 3.92
N VAL A 372 33.14 -18.40 2.66
CA VAL A 372 32.31 -19.00 1.60
C VAL A 372 33.24 -19.52 0.50
N GLU A 373 33.37 -20.84 0.41
CA GLU A 373 34.14 -21.47 -0.67
C GLU A 373 33.29 -21.60 -1.94
N VAL A 374 33.81 -21.05 -3.03
CA VAL A 374 33.21 -21.07 -4.37
C VAL A 374 34.30 -21.24 -5.41
N ALA A 375 33.94 -21.74 -6.59
CA ALA A 375 34.79 -21.74 -7.78
C ALA A 375 34.06 -21.05 -8.93
N VAL A 376 34.75 -20.27 -9.76
CA VAL A 376 34.19 -19.66 -10.97
C VAL A 376 34.09 -20.72 -12.06
N ASP A 377 32.89 -20.95 -12.55
CA ASP A 377 32.59 -21.90 -13.62
C ASP A 377 32.73 -21.24 -15.00
N SER A 378 32.03 -20.12 -15.20
CA SER A 378 32.05 -19.38 -16.47
C SER A 378 31.89 -17.87 -16.31
N ILE A 379 32.41 -17.12 -17.28
CA ILE A 379 32.39 -15.66 -17.28
C ILE A 379 31.67 -15.17 -18.55
N HIS A 380 30.68 -14.29 -18.37
CA HIS A 380 29.85 -13.73 -19.44
C HIS A 380 29.93 -12.20 -19.41
N PRO A 381 30.80 -11.58 -20.21
CA PRO A 381 30.91 -10.14 -20.27
C PRO A 381 29.77 -9.53 -21.09
N GLY A 382 29.21 -8.43 -20.58
CA GLY A 382 28.12 -7.67 -21.20
C GLY A 382 28.45 -6.19 -21.41
N PRO A 383 27.50 -5.38 -21.89
CA PRO A 383 27.72 -3.96 -22.15
C PRO A 383 27.94 -3.11 -20.88
N VAL A 384 27.23 -3.43 -19.79
CA VAL A 384 27.20 -2.65 -18.53
C VAL A 384 27.81 -3.44 -17.36
N ILE A 385 27.56 -4.74 -17.33
CA ILE A 385 28.01 -5.65 -16.27
C ILE A 385 28.67 -6.88 -16.89
N THR A 386 29.46 -7.58 -16.08
CA THR A 386 29.96 -8.92 -16.37
C THR A 386 29.37 -9.88 -15.35
N ARG A 387 28.82 -11.00 -15.82
CA ARG A 387 28.29 -12.06 -14.95
C ARG A 387 29.34 -13.15 -14.78
N TYR A 388 29.72 -13.41 -13.54
CA TYR A 388 30.55 -14.53 -13.11
C TYR A 388 29.62 -15.61 -12.57
N GLU A 389 29.52 -16.73 -13.26
CA GLU A 389 28.83 -17.91 -12.76
C GLU A 389 29.78 -18.66 -11.82
N ILE A 390 29.35 -18.84 -10.58
CA ILE A 390 30.12 -19.52 -9.55
C ILE A 390 29.40 -20.79 -9.11
N GLN A 391 30.18 -21.82 -8.80
CA GLN A 391 29.72 -23.06 -8.21
C GLN A 391 30.08 -23.05 -6.71
N PRO A 392 29.09 -22.92 -5.80
CA PRO A 392 29.34 -22.99 -4.36
C PRO A 392 29.75 -24.40 -3.93
N ALA A 393 30.60 -24.49 -2.91
CA ALA A 393 30.93 -25.76 -2.28
C ALA A 393 29.70 -26.41 -1.61
N ALA A 394 29.76 -27.73 -1.41
CA ALA A 394 28.67 -28.49 -0.79
C ALA A 394 28.30 -27.93 0.60
N GLY A 395 27.00 -27.71 0.83
CA GLY A 395 26.48 -27.17 2.09
C GLY A 395 26.49 -25.64 2.23
N VAL A 396 27.08 -24.91 1.28
CA VAL A 396 27.00 -23.44 1.27
C VAL A 396 25.60 -22.99 0.84
N LYS A 397 24.90 -22.27 1.72
CA LYS A 397 23.60 -21.67 1.41
C LYS A 397 23.77 -20.42 0.55
N VAL A 398 23.00 -20.32 -0.53
CA VAL A 398 23.03 -19.15 -1.46
C VAL A 398 22.70 -17.84 -0.73
N SER A 399 21.79 -17.88 0.26
CA SER A 399 21.46 -16.71 1.09
C SER A 399 22.66 -16.10 1.81
N ARG A 400 23.68 -16.92 2.14
CA ARG A 400 24.93 -16.42 2.74
C ARG A 400 25.70 -15.54 1.75
N ILE A 401 25.72 -15.92 0.48
CA ILE A 401 26.35 -15.13 -0.60
C ILE A 401 25.53 -13.85 -0.84
N SER A 402 24.20 -13.95 -0.91
CA SER A 402 23.31 -12.78 -1.07
C SER A 402 23.50 -11.74 0.04
N ASN A 403 23.65 -12.18 1.29
CA ASN A 403 23.86 -11.29 2.43
C ASN A 403 25.23 -10.59 2.43
N LEU A 404 26.24 -11.18 1.78
CA LEU A 404 27.58 -10.62 1.66
C LEU A 404 27.73 -9.63 0.50
N ALA A 405 26.69 -9.39 -0.32
CA ALA A 405 26.80 -8.60 -1.54
C ALA A 405 27.40 -7.19 -1.33
N LYS A 406 27.03 -6.51 -0.23
CA LYS A 406 27.57 -5.17 0.10
C LYS A 406 29.05 -5.22 0.52
N ASP A 407 29.42 -6.22 1.32
CA ASP A 407 30.80 -6.39 1.78
C ASP A 407 31.72 -6.86 0.65
N LEU A 408 31.20 -7.74 -0.22
CA LEU A 408 31.88 -8.18 -1.43
C LEU A 408 32.13 -6.99 -2.37
N ALA A 409 31.12 -6.17 -2.64
CA ALA A 409 31.25 -4.97 -3.47
C ALA A 409 32.35 -4.04 -2.94
N ARG A 410 32.39 -3.81 -1.62
CA ARG A 410 33.42 -3.02 -0.96
C ARG A 410 34.81 -3.65 -1.06
N SER A 411 34.93 -4.96 -0.92
CA SER A 411 36.21 -5.68 -0.97
C SER A 411 36.86 -5.72 -2.35
N ILE A 412 36.05 -5.61 -3.42
CA ILE A 412 36.47 -5.60 -4.83
C ILE A 412 36.53 -4.15 -5.37
N ALA A 413 36.23 -3.15 -4.53
CA ALA A 413 36.21 -1.73 -4.88
C ALA A 413 35.24 -1.36 -6.03
N VAL A 414 34.08 -2.01 -6.08
CA VAL A 414 33.01 -1.73 -7.06
C VAL A 414 31.80 -1.07 -6.40
N THR A 415 31.02 -0.33 -7.19
CA THR A 415 29.86 0.43 -6.68
C THR A 415 28.80 -0.47 -6.03
N SER A 416 28.55 -1.63 -6.64
CA SER A 416 27.54 -2.58 -6.19
C SER A 416 27.78 -3.94 -6.84
N VAL A 417 27.38 -5.02 -6.18
CA VAL A 417 27.35 -6.37 -6.74
C VAL A 417 25.93 -6.89 -6.65
N ARG A 418 25.44 -7.54 -7.71
CA ARG A 418 24.14 -8.21 -7.71
C ARG A 418 24.34 -9.73 -7.71
N VAL A 419 23.69 -10.40 -6.77
CA VAL A 419 23.71 -11.86 -6.66
C VAL A 419 22.42 -12.40 -7.28
N VAL A 420 22.57 -13.28 -8.27
CA VAL A 420 21.50 -14.02 -8.95
C VAL A 420 21.47 -15.41 -8.36
N GLU A 421 20.51 -15.67 -7.48
CA GLU A 421 20.50 -16.90 -6.68
C GLU A 421 20.32 -18.18 -7.50
N VAL A 422 19.56 -18.10 -8.60
CA VAL A 422 19.27 -19.25 -9.46
C VAL A 422 19.45 -18.83 -10.92
N ILE A 423 20.30 -19.58 -11.65
CA ILE A 423 20.42 -19.47 -13.10
C ILE A 423 19.59 -20.61 -13.73
N PRO A 424 18.57 -20.31 -14.55
CA PRO A 424 17.75 -21.33 -15.19
C PRO A 424 18.58 -22.36 -15.95
N GLY A 425 18.39 -23.65 -15.64
CA GLY A 425 19.09 -24.76 -16.30
C GLY A 425 20.50 -25.06 -15.79
N LYS A 426 21.01 -24.36 -14.76
CA LYS A 426 22.33 -24.59 -14.17
C LYS A 426 22.28 -24.66 -12.63
N THR A 427 23.29 -25.28 -12.02
CA THR A 427 23.47 -25.35 -10.55
C THR A 427 24.29 -24.19 -9.97
N THR A 428 24.67 -23.25 -10.83
CA THR A 428 25.55 -22.13 -10.52
C THR A 428 24.78 -20.92 -10.00
N VAL A 429 25.42 -20.14 -9.15
CA VAL A 429 24.97 -18.82 -8.70
C VAL A 429 25.63 -17.76 -9.57
N GLY A 430 24.89 -16.71 -9.95
CA GLY A 430 25.45 -15.61 -10.74
C GLY A 430 25.90 -14.45 -9.88
N ILE A 431 27.11 -13.93 -10.10
CA ILE A 431 27.58 -12.68 -9.52
C ILE A 431 27.78 -11.66 -10.63
N GLU A 432 26.97 -10.60 -10.61
CA GLU A 432 27.00 -9.54 -11.60
C GLU A 432 27.79 -8.34 -11.06
N ILE A 433 28.90 -8.03 -11.74
CA ILE A 433 29.81 -6.95 -11.39
C ILE A 433 29.76 -5.87 -12.47
N PRO A 434 29.60 -4.59 -12.11
CA PRO A 434 29.68 -3.49 -13.08
C PRO A 434 31.04 -3.43 -13.77
N ASN A 435 31.03 -3.25 -15.08
CA ASN A 435 32.26 -3.04 -15.84
C ASN A 435 32.85 -1.66 -15.52
N GLU A 436 34.18 -1.55 -15.59
CA GLU A 436 34.88 -0.26 -15.41
C GLU A 436 34.42 0.77 -16.45
N ASN A 437 34.36 0.33 -17.72
CA ASN A 437 33.86 1.13 -18.83
C ASN A 437 32.49 0.59 -19.26
N ARG A 438 31.42 1.28 -18.85
CA ARG A 438 30.03 0.93 -19.21
C ARG A 438 29.69 1.50 -20.58
N GLN A 439 29.13 0.66 -21.45
CA GLN A 439 28.66 1.07 -22.77
C GLN A 439 27.25 1.66 -22.67
N MET A 440 27.04 2.83 -23.27
CA MET A 440 25.72 3.43 -23.34
C MET A 440 24.90 2.77 -24.44
N VAL A 441 23.76 2.19 -24.07
CA VAL A 441 22.77 1.68 -25.02
C VAL A 441 21.98 2.86 -25.58
N ARG A 442 22.12 3.13 -26.89
CA ARG A 442 21.34 4.18 -27.55
C ARG A 442 19.98 3.63 -28.00
N PHE A 443 18.96 4.48 -27.99
CA PHE A 443 17.61 4.07 -28.35
C PHE A 443 17.49 3.71 -29.84
N SER A 444 18.19 4.43 -30.71
CA SER A 444 18.28 4.15 -32.16
C SER A 444 18.80 2.75 -32.46
N GLU A 445 19.76 2.26 -31.67
CA GLU A 445 20.33 0.92 -31.80
C GLU A 445 19.27 -0.16 -31.61
N VAL A 446 18.40 -0.01 -30.61
CA VAL A 446 17.35 -0.98 -30.30
C VAL A 446 16.23 -0.92 -31.35
N LEU A 447 15.81 0.27 -31.77
CA LEU A 447 14.77 0.44 -32.79
C LEU A 447 15.21 -0.02 -34.18
N ALA A 448 16.50 0.02 -34.48
CA ALA A 448 17.06 -0.43 -35.76
C ALA A 448 17.05 -1.97 -35.92
N THR A 449 16.75 -2.71 -34.85
CA THR A 449 16.76 -4.18 -34.86
C THR A 449 15.55 -4.77 -35.59
N PRO A 450 15.71 -5.91 -36.29
CA PRO A 450 14.59 -6.58 -36.94
C PRO A 450 13.54 -7.06 -35.93
N GLN A 451 13.96 -7.42 -34.71
CA GLN A 451 13.07 -7.82 -33.63
C GLN A 451 12.06 -6.72 -33.29
N TYR A 452 12.41 -5.45 -33.45
CA TYR A 452 11.48 -4.34 -33.23
C TYR A 452 10.68 -4.04 -34.48
N ASP A 453 11.34 -3.94 -35.64
CA ASP A 453 10.69 -3.58 -36.91
C ASP A 453 9.58 -4.57 -37.29
N GLU A 454 9.83 -5.88 -37.14
CA GLU A 454 8.91 -6.95 -37.54
C GLU A 454 7.74 -7.18 -36.56
N GLN A 455 7.78 -6.58 -35.36
CA GLN A 455 6.66 -6.70 -34.41
C GLN A 455 5.42 -5.98 -34.91
N LYS A 456 4.32 -6.73 -34.95
CA LYS A 456 3.01 -6.27 -35.44
C LYS A 456 2.20 -5.48 -34.41
N SER A 457 2.53 -5.61 -33.11
CA SER A 457 1.76 -4.94 -32.06
C SER A 457 1.95 -3.43 -32.13
N PRO A 458 0.87 -2.62 -32.11
CA PRO A 458 0.97 -1.16 -32.11
C PRO A 458 1.57 -0.61 -30.81
N VAL A 459 1.58 -1.40 -29.74
CA VAL A 459 2.10 -1.00 -28.42
C VAL A 459 3.35 -1.82 -28.05
N THR A 460 4.20 -2.06 -29.05
CA THR A 460 5.52 -2.68 -28.85
C THR A 460 6.44 -1.71 -28.11
N LEU A 461 7.15 -2.19 -27.09
CA LEU A 461 8.06 -1.41 -26.26
C LEU A 461 9.50 -1.91 -26.44
N ALA A 462 10.42 -1.02 -26.82
CA ALA A 462 11.85 -1.28 -26.86
C ALA A 462 12.49 -0.89 -25.51
N LEU A 463 12.83 -1.88 -24.68
CA LEU A 463 13.30 -1.64 -23.30
C LEU A 463 14.80 -1.35 -23.21
N GLY A 464 15.60 -1.91 -24.12
CA GLY A 464 17.05 -1.79 -24.08
C GLY A 464 17.75 -3.09 -24.51
N HIS A 465 18.90 -3.36 -23.91
CA HIS A 465 19.62 -4.62 -24.06
C HIS A 465 19.60 -5.43 -22.77
N ASP A 466 19.67 -6.76 -22.89
CA ASP A 466 19.90 -7.63 -21.76
C ASP A 466 21.37 -7.59 -21.29
N ILE A 467 21.68 -8.38 -20.27
CA ILE A 467 23.03 -8.47 -19.71
C ILE A 467 24.08 -9.01 -20.70
N GLY A 468 23.66 -9.66 -21.79
CA GLY A 468 24.53 -10.15 -22.87
C GLY A 468 24.55 -9.24 -24.09
N GLY A 469 23.90 -8.07 -24.04
CA GLY A 469 23.86 -7.14 -25.17
C GLY A 469 22.84 -7.49 -26.25
N LYS A 470 21.86 -8.38 -25.99
CA LYS A 470 20.79 -8.68 -26.95
C LYS A 470 19.60 -7.73 -26.75
N PRO A 471 18.96 -7.25 -27.83
CA PRO A 471 17.85 -6.31 -27.72
C PRO A 471 16.63 -6.96 -27.05
N VAL A 472 16.05 -6.25 -26.09
CA VAL A 472 14.86 -6.66 -25.34
C VAL A 472 13.67 -5.82 -25.78
N ILE A 473 12.77 -6.47 -26.50
CA ILE A 473 11.54 -5.88 -27.03
C ILE A 473 10.36 -6.64 -26.48
N THR A 474 9.37 -5.91 -25.99
CA THR A 474 8.18 -6.47 -25.34
C THR A 474 6.91 -5.91 -25.98
N ASP A 475 5.78 -6.54 -25.68
CA ASP A 475 4.48 -6.17 -26.20
C ASP A 475 3.55 -5.82 -25.03
N LEU A 476 3.18 -4.55 -24.92
CA LEU A 476 2.30 -4.07 -23.85
C LEU A 476 0.90 -4.70 -23.93
N ALA A 477 0.43 -5.10 -25.11
CA ALA A 477 -0.86 -5.78 -25.23
C ALA A 477 -0.84 -7.18 -24.59
N LYS A 478 0.33 -7.84 -24.54
CA LYS A 478 0.54 -9.13 -23.85
C LYS A 478 0.86 -8.96 -22.37
N MET A 479 1.39 -7.80 -21.99
CA MET A 479 1.59 -7.35 -20.61
C MET A 479 0.50 -6.34 -20.26
N PRO A 480 -0.79 -6.73 -20.21
CA PRO A 480 -1.94 -5.84 -20.36
C PRO A 480 -1.88 -4.59 -19.47
N HIS A 481 -1.17 -4.67 -18.34
CA HIS A 481 -0.71 -3.52 -17.57
C HIS A 481 0.75 -3.69 -17.14
N LEU A 482 1.49 -2.58 -17.04
CA LEU A 482 2.89 -2.54 -16.61
C LEU A 482 3.06 -1.57 -15.42
N LEU A 483 3.76 -2.01 -14.38
CA LEU A 483 4.16 -1.17 -13.24
C LEU A 483 5.65 -0.84 -13.34
N VAL A 484 5.98 0.45 -13.30
CA VAL A 484 7.37 0.94 -13.35
C VAL A 484 7.69 1.70 -12.07
N ALA A 485 8.72 1.26 -11.33
CA ALA A 485 9.17 1.88 -10.09
C ALA A 485 10.68 2.10 -10.13
N GLY A 486 11.14 3.18 -9.49
CA GLY A 486 12.55 3.54 -9.41
C GLY A 486 12.77 4.83 -8.62
N THR A 487 13.90 4.92 -7.92
CA THR A 487 14.33 6.13 -7.19
C THR A 487 14.75 7.24 -8.15
N THR A 488 14.86 8.48 -7.68
CA THR A 488 15.39 9.59 -8.50
C THR A 488 16.79 9.27 -9.00
N GLY A 489 17.05 9.51 -10.28
CA GLY A 489 18.35 9.18 -10.91
C GLY A 489 18.51 7.72 -11.34
N SER A 490 17.57 6.83 -11.03
CA SER A 490 17.62 5.41 -11.48
C SER A 490 17.37 5.21 -12.98
N GLY A 491 16.95 6.25 -13.70
CA GLY A 491 16.60 6.17 -15.13
C GLY A 491 15.12 5.92 -15.43
N LYS A 492 14.22 5.93 -14.42
CA LYS A 492 12.77 5.72 -14.60
C LYS A 492 12.17 6.61 -15.69
N SER A 493 12.43 7.91 -15.64
CA SER A 493 11.85 8.87 -16.60
C SER A 493 12.35 8.63 -18.02
N VAL A 494 13.64 8.31 -18.18
CA VAL A 494 14.23 7.91 -19.47
C VAL A 494 13.58 6.62 -19.99
N GLY A 495 13.36 5.64 -19.13
CA GLY A 495 12.67 4.40 -19.49
C GLY A 495 11.21 4.63 -19.94
N VAL A 496 10.47 5.49 -19.25
CA VAL A 496 9.10 5.87 -19.65
C VAL A 496 9.10 6.58 -21.01
N ASN A 497 10.05 7.48 -21.25
CA ASN A 497 10.21 8.12 -22.55
C ASN A 497 10.53 7.09 -23.64
N ALA A 498 11.45 6.15 -23.41
CA ALA A 498 11.73 5.07 -24.35
C ALA A 498 10.47 4.24 -24.68
N MET A 499 9.62 3.95 -23.70
CA MET A 499 8.33 3.28 -23.93
C MET A 499 7.38 4.10 -24.79
N ILE A 500 7.21 5.39 -24.49
CA ILE A 500 6.33 6.30 -25.26
C ILE A 500 6.84 6.43 -26.70
N LEU A 501 8.14 6.72 -26.88
CA LEU A 501 8.73 6.84 -28.21
C LEU A 501 8.62 5.53 -28.99
N SER A 502 8.72 4.36 -28.35
CA SER A 502 8.50 3.07 -29.02
C SER A 502 7.11 3.02 -29.67
N ILE A 503 6.07 3.49 -28.98
CA ILE A 503 4.71 3.54 -29.54
C ILE A 503 4.67 4.56 -30.70
N LEU A 504 5.22 5.76 -30.51
CA LEU A 504 5.17 6.83 -31.51
C LEU A 504 5.94 6.50 -32.80
N PHE A 505 7.01 5.71 -32.72
CA PHE A 505 7.77 5.25 -33.90
C PHE A 505 7.09 4.09 -34.65
N LYS A 506 6.10 3.43 -34.05
CA LYS A 506 5.44 2.25 -34.64
C LYS A 506 3.98 2.48 -35.02
N SER A 507 3.29 3.40 -34.35
CA SER A 507 1.83 3.51 -34.43
C SER A 507 1.38 4.90 -34.82
N SER A 508 0.41 4.97 -35.73
CA SER A 508 -0.31 6.20 -36.02
C SER A 508 -1.34 6.51 -34.89
N PRO A 509 -1.92 7.72 -34.85
CA PRO A 509 -2.99 8.04 -33.92
C PRO A 509 -4.24 7.15 -34.06
N GLU A 510 -4.46 6.53 -35.22
CA GLU A 510 -5.58 5.61 -35.43
C GLU A 510 -5.34 4.26 -34.76
N ASP A 511 -4.07 3.82 -34.69
CA ASP A 511 -3.66 2.55 -34.08
C ASP A 511 -3.53 2.65 -32.56
N ALA A 512 -3.03 3.77 -32.05
CA ALA A 512 -2.77 3.97 -30.63
C ALA A 512 -3.12 5.40 -30.17
N ARG A 513 -3.90 5.49 -29.10
CA ARG A 513 -4.27 6.74 -28.44
C ARG A 513 -3.80 6.73 -26.99
N LEU A 514 -3.34 7.88 -26.49
CA LEU A 514 -2.68 8.04 -25.20
C LEU A 514 -3.46 8.99 -24.29
N ILE A 515 -3.51 8.65 -23.01
CA ILE A 515 -3.88 9.56 -21.92
C ILE A 515 -2.64 9.66 -21.04
N MET A 516 -2.09 10.86 -20.91
CA MET A 516 -0.91 11.12 -20.09
C MET A 516 -1.32 11.87 -18.82
N ILE A 517 -0.88 11.37 -17.67
CA ILE A 517 -1.15 11.97 -16.36
C ILE A 517 0.20 12.31 -15.72
N ASP A 518 0.49 13.60 -15.55
CA ASP A 518 1.70 14.11 -14.93
C ASP A 518 1.38 15.15 -13.86
N PRO A 519 1.12 14.72 -12.61
CA PRO A 519 0.74 15.63 -11.54
C PRO A 519 1.87 16.57 -11.09
N LYS A 520 3.11 16.34 -11.56
CA LYS A 520 4.27 17.17 -11.22
C LYS A 520 4.67 18.11 -12.35
N MET A 521 4.12 17.94 -13.57
CA MET A 521 4.44 18.73 -14.75
C MET A 521 5.94 18.71 -15.13
N LEU A 522 6.64 17.60 -14.92
CA LEU A 522 8.09 17.54 -15.14
C LEU A 522 8.48 16.68 -16.33
N GLU A 523 7.76 15.61 -16.60
CA GLU A 523 8.27 14.52 -17.43
C GLU A 523 7.46 14.36 -18.72
N LEU A 524 6.13 14.48 -18.63
CA LEU A 524 5.25 14.19 -19.77
C LEU A 524 4.69 15.44 -20.46
N SER A 525 4.89 16.63 -19.88
CA SER A 525 4.47 17.91 -20.46
C SER A 525 5.11 18.17 -21.83
N ILE A 526 6.27 17.58 -22.12
CA ILE A 526 6.95 17.66 -23.42
C ILE A 526 6.12 17.03 -24.56
N TYR A 527 5.21 16.11 -24.26
CA TYR A 527 4.35 15.46 -25.26
C TYR A 527 3.06 16.23 -25.53
N GLU A 528 2.86 17.40 -24.93
CA GLU A 528 1.67 18.22 -25.17
C GLU A 528 1.52 18.53 -26.67
N GLY A 529 0.30 18.34 -27.20
CA GLY A 529 -0.01 18.63 -28.60
C GLY A 529 0.28 17.51 -29.61
N ILE A 530 0.86 16.37 -29.22
CA ILE A 530 1.01 15.25 -30.16
C ILE A 530 -0.38 14.70 -30.58
N PRO A 531 -0.53 14.24 -31.83
CA PRO A 531 -1.83 13.80 -32.35
C PRO A 531 -2.33 12.51 -31.71
N HIS A 532 -1.52 11.80 -30.91
CA HIS A 532 -1.91 10.60 -30.17
C HIS A 532 -2.67 10.89 -28.87
N LEU A 533 -2.66 12.12 -28.35
CA LEU A 533 -3.32 12.48 -27.10
C LEU A 533 -4.85 12.57 -27.21
N LEU A 534 -5.57 11.87 -26.34
CA LEU A 534 -7.04 11.95 -26.22
C LEU A 534 -7.53 13.22 -25.53
N CYS A 535 -6.71 13.74 -24.64
CA CYS A 535 -6.90 14.98 -23.91
C CYS A 535 -5.52 15.62 -23.66
N PRO A 536 -5.46 16.90 -23.32
CA PRO A 536 -4.22 17.52 -22.83
C PRO A 536 -3.59 16.71 -21.69
N VAL A 537 -2.28 16.87 -21.49
CA VAL A 537 -1.58 16.19 -20.39
C VAL A 537 -2.23 16.59 -19.07
N VAL A 538 -2.72 15.58 -18.35
CA VAL A 538 -3.55 15.79 -17.16
C VAL A 538 -2.65 16.03 -15.96
N THR A 539 -2.79 17.21 -15.35
CA THR A 539 -1.96 17.63 -14.22
C THR A 539 -2.75 17.70 -12.92
N ASP A 540 -4.05 17.95 -12.99
CA ASP A 540 -4.93 17.93 -11.83
C ASP A 540 -5.35 16.50 -11.46
N MET A 541 -5.26 16.17 -10.16
CA MET A 541 -5.55 14.81 -9.68
C MET A 541 -7.04 14.44 -9.77
N LYS A 542 -7.96 15.40 -9.77
CA LYS A 542 -9.39 15.14 -10.00
C LYS A 542 -9.64 14.82 -11.46
N ASP A 543 -8.98 15.54 -12.36
CA ASP A 543 -9.07 15.27 -13.80
C ASP A 543 -8.43 13.93 -14.15
N ALA A 544 -7.35 13.54 -13.46
CA ALA A 544 -6.78 12.20 -13.57
C ALA A 544 -7.81 11.12 -13.19
N ALA A 545 -8.55 11.33 -12.09
CA ALA A 545 -9.63 10.43 -11.70
C ALA A 545 -10.79 10.41 -12.71
N ASN A 546 -11.11 11.54 -13.33
CA ASN A 546 -12.09 11.62 -14.43
C ASN A 546 -11.62 10.85 -15.66
N ALA A 547 -10.36 10.98 -16.05
CA ALA A 547 -9.77 10.27 -17.18
C ALA A 547 -9.82 8.75 -16.97
N LEU A 548 -9.53 8.27 -15.76
CA LEU A 548 -9.67 6.85 -15.42
C LEU A 548 -11.13 6.37 -15.45
N ARG A 549 -12.08 7.18 -14.94
CA ARG A 549 -13.52 6.88 -15.06
C ARG A 549 -13.96 6.80 -16.53
N TRP A 550 -13.48 7.71 -17.36
CA TRP A 550 -13.72 7.69 -18.80
C TRP A 550 -13.16 6.41 -19.44
N SER A 551 -11.96 5.98 -19.05
CA SER A 551 -11.36 4.72 -19.55
C SER A 551 -12.22 3.50 -19.20
N VAL A 552 -12.82 3.46 -18.00
CA VAL A 552 -13.77 2.41 -17.61
C VAL A 552 -15.03 2.45 -18.48
N ALA A 553 -15.61 3.63 -18.70
CA ALA A 553 -16.79 3.79 -19.55
C ALA A 553 -16.52 3.41 -21.02
N GLU A 554 -15.36 3.79 -21.57
CA GLU A 554 -14.94 3.41 -22.92
C GLU A 554 -14.68 1.90 -23.03
N MET A 555 -14.10 1.28 -21.99
CA MET A 555 -13.95 -0.18 -21.92
C MET A 555 -15.31 -0.88 -21.97
N GLU A 556 -16.29 -0.46 -21.17
CA GLU A 556 -17.65 -1.02 -21.19
C GLU A 556 -18.34 -0.81 -22.54
N ARG A 557 -18.18 0.37 -23.15
CA ARG A 557 -18.68 0.65 -24.50
C ARG A 557 -18.10 -0.32 -25.51
N ARG A 558 -16.78 -0.57 -25.49
CA ARG A 558 -16.13 -1.53 -26.38
C ARG A 558 -16.62 -2.95 -26.15
N TYR A 559 -16.80 -3.38 -24.90
CA TYR A 559 -17.36 -4.70 -24.62
C TYR A 559 -18.76 -4.88 -25.19
N LYS A 560 -19.63 -3.86 -25.08
CA LYS A 560 -20.98 -3.90 -25.69
C LYS A 560 -20.92 -3.99 -27.21
N LEU A 561 -20.03 -3.24 -27.85
CA LEU A 561 -19.83 -3.29 -29.30
C LEU A 561 -19.28 -4.64 -29.76
N MET A 562 -18.27 -5.18 -29.07
CA MET A 562 -17.71 -6.50 -29.35
C MET A 562 -18.73 -7.61 -29.17
N ALA A 563 -19.56 -7.55 -28.12
CA ALA A 563 -20.64 -8.50 -27.90
C ALA A 563 -21.70 -8.44 -29.01
N ALA A 564 -22.07 -7.24 -29.47
CA ALA A 564 -23.00 -7.06 -30.58
C ALA A 564 -22.45 -7.60 -31.92
N MET A 565 -21.14 -7.49 -32.14
CA MET A 565 -20.45 -7.99 -33.34
C MET A 565 -20.01 -9.46 -33.24
N GLY A 566 -20.18 -10.10 -32.08
CA GLY A 566 -19.77 -11.50 -31.86
C GLY A 566 -18.26 -11.73 -31.78
N VAL A 567 -17.48 -10.70 -31.42
CA VAL A 567 -16.01 -10.76 -31.38
C VAL A 567 -15.48 -10.76 -29.94
N ARG A 568 -14.28 -11.34 -29.72
CA ARG A 568 -13.69 -11.57 -28.39
C ARG A 568 -12.68 -10.52 -27.95
N ASN A 569 -12.12 -9.72 -28.87
CA ASN A 569 -11.07 -8.76 -28.56
C ASN A 569 -11.02 -7.62 -29.60
N LEU A 570 -10.28 -6.56 -29.27
CA LEU A 570 -10.15 -5.37 -30.12
C LEU A 570 -9.51 -5.64 -31.48
N ALA A 571 -8.65 -6.66 -31.60
CA ALA A 571 -8.03 -6.99 -32.89
C ALA A 571 -9.00 -7.66 -33.86
N GLY A 572 -10.04 -8.32 -33.34
CA GLY A 572 -11.08 -8.92 -34.18
C GLY A 572 -12.29 -8.01 -34.42
N PHE A 573 -12.52 -7.01 -33.55
CA PHE A 573 -13.53 -5.97 -33.76
C PHE A 573 -13.04 -4.96 -34.78
#